data_AF-A0A1Z9PSG3-F1
#
_entry.id   AF-A0A1Z9PSG3-F1
#
_cell.length_a   1.000
_cell.length_b   1.000
_cell.length_c   1.000
_cell.angle_alpha   90.00
_cell.angle_beta   90.00
_cell.angle_gamma   90.00
#
_symmetry.space_group_name_H-M   'P 1'
#
loop_
_entity.id
_entity.type
_entity.pdbx_description
1 polymer ?
#
loop_
_entity_poly.entity_id
_entity_poly.type
_entity_poly.pdbx_seq_one_letter_code
_entity_poly.pdbx_strand_id
1 'polypeptide(L)'
;MLIRKSSKGHDLQLYRNTTPGAVRTKKFKDGTTETLTYPSSKNYFLVFNRNVIQRSDSWDTIEQAYVDKCKDEHGGGTGRMLIGKHELVNNVIKEI
;
A
#
# COMPACT_ATOMS: atom_id res chain seq x y z
N MET A 1 6.06 6.86 3.62
CA MET A 1 4.68 7.37 3.89
C MET A 1 3.66 6.36 3.36
N LEU A 2 2.65 5.95 4.13
CA LEU A 2 1.57 5.09 3.63
C LEU A 2 0.60 5.94 2.80
N ILE A 3 0.30 5.51 1.57
CA ILE A 3 -0.61 6.21 0.66
C ILE A 3 -2.01 5.58 0.73
N ARG A 4 -2.09 4.27 0.44
CA ARG A 4 -3.36 3.54 0.38
C ARG A 4 -3.20 2.18 1.06
N LYS A 5 -4.25 1.69 1.71
CA LYS A 5 -4.38 0.34 2.25
C LYS A 5 -5.70 -0.27 1.80
N SER A 6 -5.76 -1.61 1.74
CA SER A 6 -7.00 -2.32 1.41
C SER A 6 -8.08 -2.05 2.45
N SER A 7 -9.32 -1.90 1.99
CA SER A 7 -10.51 -1.75 2.85
C SER A 7 -10.94 -3.08 3.48
N LYS A 8 -10.61 -4.21 2.84
CA LYS A 8 -11.15 -5.54 3.17
C LYS A 8 -10.35 -6.29 4.25
N GLY A 9 -9.46 -5.61 4.97
CA GLY A 9 -8.71 -6.20 6.09
C GLY A 9 -7.48 -7.03 5.71
N HIS A 10 -7.08 -7.02 4.44
CA HIS A 10 -5.83 -7.65 4.00
C HIS A 10 -4.63 -6.70 4.16
N ASP A 11 -3.45 -7.26 4.44
CA ASP A 11 -2.17 -6.55 4.57
C ASP A 11 -1.62 -6.06 3.21
N LEU A 12 -2.48 -5.51 2.34
CA LEU A 12 -2.10 -4.87 1.08
C LEU A 12 -2.01 -3.35 1.28
N GLN A 13 -0.80 -2.83 1.16
CA GLN A 13 -0.46 -1.44 1.48
C GLN A 13 0.46 -0.85 0.42
N LEU A 14 0.09 0.32 -0.08
CA LEU A 14 0.87 1.09 -1.05
C LEU A 14 1.58 2.24 -0.34
N TYR A 15 2.90 2.31 -0.48
CA TYR A 15 3.74 3.29 0.19
C TYR A 15 4.47 4.20 -0.81
N ARG A 16 4.65 5.46 -0.40
CA ARG A 16 5.64 6.38 -0.96
C ARG A 16 6.94 6.23 -0.19
N ASN A 17 8.04 6.03 -0.90
CA ASN A 17 9.36 6.00 -0.33
C ASN A 17 9.88 7.42 -0.07
N THR A 18 9.46 8.00 1.04
CA THR A 18 9.91 9.31 1.51
C THR A 18 11.18 9.22 2.36
N THR A 19 11.55 8.02 2.81
CA THR A 19 12.68 7.74 3.69
C THR A 19 13.31 6.41 3.26
N PRO A 20 14.19 6.43 2.23
CA PRO A 20 14.81 5.24 1.68
C PRO A 20 15.62 4.48 2.72
N GLY A 21 15.49 3.15 2.75
CA GLY A 21 16.21 2.29 3.71
C GLY A 21 15.72 2.38 5.16
N ALA A 22 14.65 3.12 5.43
CA ALA A 22 14.07 3.19 6.77
C ALA A 22 13.49 1.82 7.18
N VAL A 23 13.77 1.42 8.40
CA VAL A 23 13.14 0.25 9.03
C VAL A 23 12.03 0.77 9.94
N ARG A 24 10.79 0.36 9.68
CA ARG A 24 9.65 0.70 10.52
C ARG A 24 9.22 -0.51 11.31
N THR A 25 9.41 -0.43 12.63
CA THR A 25 8.97 -1.45 13.56
C THR A 25 7.64 -1.03 14.18
N LYS A 26 6.62 -1.87 14.05
CA LYS A 26 5.32 -1.68 14.70
C LYS A 26 5.17 -2.75 15.76
N LYS A 27 5.00 -2.32 17.02
CA LYS A 27 4.73 -3.21 18.14
C LYS A 27 3.24 -3.26 18.39
N PHE A 28 2.65 -4.45 18.33
CA PHE A 28 1.24 -4.67 18.59
C PHE A 28 0.99 -4.84 20.08
N LYS A 29 -0.27 -4.67 20.51
CA LYS A 29 -0.66 -4.85 21.92
C LYS A 29 -0.39 -6.25 22.43
N ASP A 30 -0.42 -7.24 21.54
CA ASP A 30 -0.16 -8.66 21.84
C ASP A 30 1.35 -8.98 21.97
N GLY A 31 2.21 -7.96 21.96
CA GLY A 31 3.66 -8.12 22.14
C GLY A 31 4.43 -8.48 20.88
N THR A 32 3.75 -8.83 19.79
CA THR A 32 4.36 -9.09 18.49
C THR A 32 4.95 -7.82 17.89
N THR A 33 6.15 -7.92 17.34
CA THR A 33 6.84 -6.85 16.61
C THR A 33 6.88 -7.20 15.13
N GLU A 34 6.30 -6.34 14.31
CA GLU A 34 6.41 -6.44 12.86
C GLU A 34 7.39 -5.40 12.35
N THR A 35 8.31 -5.85 11.50
CA THR A 35 9.34 -5.00 10.91
C THR A 35 9.07 -4.87 9.42
N LEU A 36 8.85 -3.65 8.96
CA LEU A 36 8.74 -3.34 7.54
C LEU A 36 9.98 -2.55 7.10
N THR A 37 10.78 -3.19 6.25
CA THR A 37 11.97 -2.55 5.66
C THR A 37 11.58 -1.83 4.39
N TYR A 38 11.81 -0.51 4.36
CA TYR A 38 11.57 0.30 3.17
C TYR A 38 12.68 0.02 2.16
N PRO A 39 12.37 -0.05 0.87
CA PRO A 39 13.40 -0.22 -0.15
C PRO A 39 14.37 0.98 -0.13
N SER A 40 15.64 0.71 -0.38
CA SER A 40 16.70 1.74 -0.48
C SER A 40 16.61 2.56 -1.76
N SER A 41 15.86 2.08 -2.75
CA SER A 41 15.66 2.70 -4.05
C SER A 41 14.19 2.69 -4.44
N LYS A 42 13.84 3.49 -5.44
CA LYS A 42 12.50 3.70 -6.00
C LYS A 42 11.57 4.59 -5.17
N ASN A 43 10.77 5.40 -5.86
CA ASN A 43 9.85 6.36 -5.25
C ASN A 43 8.62 5.73 -4.58
N TYR A 44 8.18 4.56 -5.05
CA TYR A 44 6.99 3.87 -4.58
C TYR A 44 7.22 2.38 -4.44
N PHE A 45 6.50 1.78 -3.50
CA PHE A 45 6.55 0.34 -3.29
C PHE A 45 5.23 -0.20 -2.75
N LEU A 46 4.91 -1.41 -3.20
CA LEU A 46 3.73 -2.15 -2.83
C LEU A 46 4.13 -3.24 -1.84
N VAL A 47 3.43 -3.28 -0.72
CA VAL A 47 3.60 -4.26 0.35
C VAL A 47 2.37 -5.15 0.38
N PHE A 48 2.60 -6.44 0.37
CA PHE A 48 1.56 -7.46 0.53
C PHE A 48 2.03 -8.48 1.56
N ASN A 49 1.20 -8.79 2.55
CA ASN A 49 1.55 -9.71 3.65
C ASN A 49 2.93 -9.38 4.23
N ARG A 50 3.18 -8.08 4.46
CA ARG A 50 4.42 -7.53 5.04
C ARG A 50 5.68 -7.68 4.19
N ASN A 51 5.55 -8.16 2.96
CA ASN A 51 6.65 -8.26 2.00
C ASN A 51 6.49 -7.23 0.88
N VAL A 52 7.60 -6.61 0.48
CA VAL A 52 7.62 -5.69 -0.67
C VAL A 52 7.55 -6.53 -1.94
N ILE A 53 6.38 -6.58 -2.57
CA ILE A 53 6.14 -7.37 -3.79
C ILE A 53 6.51 -6.61 -5.06
N GLN A 54 6.42 -5.28 -5.05
CA GLN A 54 6.71 -4.47 -6.23
C GLN A 54 7.26 -3.10 -5.85
N ARG A 55 8.12 -2.55 -6.72
CA ARG A 55 8.78 -1.24 -6.55
C ARG A 55 8.72 -0.51 -7.88
N SER A 56 8.45 0.79 -7.86
CA SER A 56 8.35 1.61 -9.07
C SER A 56 8.68 3.06 -8.78
N ASP A 57 9.17 3.77 -9.79
CA ASP A 57 9.31 5.23 -9.76
C ASP A 57 8.05 5.94 -10.25
N SER A 58 7.19 5.23 -11.00
CA SER A 58 5.94 5.74 -11.57
C SER A 58 4.74 5.38 -10.68
N TRP A 59 3.91 6.39 -10.41
CA TRP A 59 2.65 6.24 -9.67
C TRP A 59 1.67 5.34 -10.41
N ASP A 60 1.45 5.56 -11.72
CA ASP A 60 0.52 4.77 -12.51
C ASP A 60 0.84 3.27 -12.47
N THR A 61 2.12 2.93 -12.59
CA THR A 61 2.57 1.52 -12.60
C THR A 61 2.31 0.84 -11.27
N ILE A 62 2.60 1.51 -10.15
CA ILE A 62 2.44 0.90 -8.82
C ILE A 62 0.98 0.88 -8.37
N GLU A 63 0.20 1.89 -8.77
CA GLU A 63 -1.22 1.93 -8.50
C GLU A 63 -1.94 0.84 -9.29
N GLN A 64 -1.60 0.65 -10.56
CA GLN A 64 -2.14 -0.45 -11.35
C GLN A 64 -1.81 -1.81 -10.72
N ALA A 65 -0.55 -2.02 -10.32
CA ALA A 65 -0.16 -3.23 -9.61
C ALA A 65 -0.97 -3.45 -8.31
N TYR A 66 -1.23 -2.39 -7.55
CA TYR A 66 -2.09 -2.46 -6.36
C TYR A 66 -3.51 -2.88 -6.74
N VAL A 67 -4.09 -2.29 -7.78
CA VAL A 67 -5.46 -2.59 -8.23
C VAL A 67 -5.57 -4.02 -8.75
N ASP A 68 -4.58 -4.49 -9.50
CA ASP A 68 -4.56 -5.84 -10.04
C ASP A 68 -4.42 -6.87 -8.91
N LYS A 69 -3.54 -6.61 -7.93
CA LYS A 69 -3.46 -7.45 -6.72
C LYS A 69 -4.74 -7.42 -5.90
N CYS A 70 -5.41 -6.28 -5.81
CA CYS A 70 -6.70 -6.17 -5.14
C CYS A 70 -7.79 -6.98 -5.88
N LYS A 71 -7.79 -7.02 -7.21
CA LYS A 71 -8.69 -7.86 -8.01
C LYS A 71 -8.40 -9.34 -7.83
N ASP A 72 -7.13 -9.73 -7.85
CA ASP A 72 -6.67 -11.11 -7.66
C ASP A 72 -7.13 -11.68 -6.30
N GLU A 73 -6.95 -10.89 -5.23
CA GLU A 73 -7.27 -11.31 -3.86
C GLU A 73 -8.75 -11.15 -3.49
N HIS A 74 -9.50 -10.27 -4.14
CA HIS A 74 -10.88 -9.93 -3.74
C HIS A 74 -11.93 -10.15 -4.83
N GLY A 75 -11.55 -10.65 -6.01
CA GLY A 75 -12.42 -10.78 -7.19
C GLY A 75 -12.90 -9.43 -7.75
N GLY A 76 -12.45 -8.31 -7.17
CA GLY A 76 -12.89 -6.95 -7.50
C GLY A 76 -12.49 -5.93 -6.44
N GLY A 77 -12.32 -4.67 -6.84
CA GLY A 77 -12.00 -3.55 -5.95
C GLY A 77 -12.44 -2.22 -6.56
N THR A 78 -12.30 -1.13 -5.79
CA THR A 78 -12.68 0.25 -6.20
C THR A 78 -11.90 0.80 -7.40
N GLY A 79 -10.96 0.02 -7.95
CA GLY A 79 -10.13 0.44 -9.08
C GLY A 79 -9.08 1.50 -8.70
N ARG A 80 -8.61 2.22 -9.73
CA ARG A 80 -7.65 3.32 -9.60
C ARG A 80 -8.29 4.49 -8.86
N MET A 81 -7.47 5.27 -8.16
CA MET A 81 -7.90 6.52 -7.56
C MET A 81 -8.21 7.53 -8.67
N LEU A 82 -9.46 8.00 -8.71
CA LEU A 82 -9.88 9.06 -9.60
C LEU A 82 -10.08 10.31 -8.77
N ILE A 83 -9.25 11.33 -9.04
CA ILE A 83 -9.34 12.64 -8.39
C ILE A 83 -10.74 13.20 -8.66
N GLY A 84 -11.45 13.56 -7.59
CA GLY A 84 -12.81 14.11 -7.65
C GLY A 84 -13.95 13.09 -7.58
N LYS A 85 -13.67 11.78 -7.65
CA LYS A 85 -14.67 10.71 -7.40
C LYS A 85 -14.39 9.93 -6.12
N HIS A 86 -13.13 9.88 -5.73
CA HIS A 86 -12.66 9.05 -4.63
C HIS A 86 -12.02 9.91 -3.53
N GLU A 87 -12.34 9.59 -2.27
CA GLU A 87 -11.67 10.14 -1.10
C GLU A 87 -10.86 9.07 -0.36
N LEU A 88 -9.79 9.50 0.32
CA LEU A 88 -8.96 8.64 1.15
C LEU A 88 -9.34 8.82 2.62
N VAL A 89 -10.20 7.95 3.12
CA VAL A 89 -10.56 7.93 4.55
C VAL A 89 -9.67 6.92 5.27
N ASN A 90 -8.81 7.38 6.19
CA ASN A 90 -7.84 6.53 6.90
C ASN A 90 -6.94 5.68 5.97
N ASN A 91 -6.58 6.26 4.81
CA ASN A 91 -5.80 5.64 3.73
C ASN A 91 -6.56 4.53 2.99
N VAL A 92 -7.89 4.44 3.14
CA VAL A 92 -8.75 3.55 2.35
C VAL A 92 -9.50 4.38 1.33
N ILE A 93 -9.55 3.92 0.07
CA ILE A 93 -10.38 4.58 -0.93
C ILE A 93 -11.86 4.30 -0.67
N LYS A 94 -12.64 5.38 -0.57
CA LYS A 94 -14.10 5.38 -0.63
C LYS A 94 -14.57 6.21 -1.82
N GLU A 95 -15.68 5.79 -2.41
CA GLU A 95 -16.42 6.62 -3.39
C GLU A 95 -17.14 7.75 -2.63
N ILE A 96 -17.11 8.94 -3.21
CA ILE A 96 -17.78 10.15 -2.73
C ILE A 96 -19.22 10.16 -3.25
#